data_AF-A0A2M8PPX1-F1
#
_entry.id   AF-A0A2M8PPX1-F1
#
_cell.length_a   1.000
_cell.length_b   1.000
_cell.length_c   1.000
_cell.angle_alpha   90.00
_cell.angle_beta   90.00
_cell.angle_gamma   90.00
#
_symmetry.space_group_name_H-M   'P 1'
#
loop_
_entity.id
_entity.type
_entity.pdbx_description
1 polymer ?
#
loop_
_entity_poly.entity_id
_entity_poly.type
_entity_poly.pdbx_seq_one_letter_code
_entity_poly.pdbx_strand_id
1 'polypeptide(L)'
;MPKQFSAVGTEITFWGFLKAGIVHGTNGNLVDGQDSAMGQLLGVSDLGLALPEGRTIDIGGDNSNRGSIELPPNASPSGQLLTTVNNPTFVAAAQGGLISTEDGLDLYLQGVPCPDNVPLTIIHNAPAQRQDAGFLTETGYEITIYLFVKVQPRGRNNIQDSQNAQYTHRIVGNYADKLPWGELLTAVKFGKTRAIQIGPFFSDFPMTMHTYIGDGSIGQSVTLAHTPAGTTAAEVRVYNANTGAKKTITTDYTVAGNVVTFVTDPAAGEQNVIFYQFPPDC
;
A
#
# COMPACT_ATOMS: atom_id res chain seq x y z
N MET A 1 3.02 -13.73 -20.64
CA MET A 1 4.37 -13.23 -20.33
C MET A 1 4.22 -11.96 -19.50
N PRO A 2 5.00 -11.75 -18.43
CA PRO A 2 4.97 -10.48 -17.69
C PRO A 2 5.28 -9.32 -18.64
N LYS A 3 4.52 -8.22 -18.55
CA LYS A 3 4.78 -6.99 -19.33
C LYS A 3 6.13 -6.41 -18.90
N GLN A 4 6.99 -6.01 -19.84
CA GLN A 4 8.21 -5.25 -19.56
C GLN A 4 7.91 -3.75 -19.59
N PHE A 5 8.54 -2.96 -18.73
CA PHE A 5 8.31 -1.51 -18.64
C PHE A 5 9.51 -0.77 -18.04
N SER A 6 9.57 0.53 -18.28
CA SER A 6 10.53 1.47 -17.72
C SER A 6 9.78 2.57 -16.98
N ALA A 7 10.08 2.80 -15.70
CA ALA A 7 9.42 3.83 -14.89
C ALA A 7 10.29 5.08 -14.69
N VAL A 8 9.62 6.20 -14.41
CA VAL A 8 10.23 7.51 -14.19
C VAL A 8 9.65 8.16 -12.94
N GLY A 9 10.47 8.28 -11.90
CA GLY A 9 10.14 9.04 -10.70
C GLY A 9 8.95 8.49 -9.91
N THR A 10 8.31 9.37 -9.15
CA THR A 10 7.21 9.08 -8.23
C THR A 10 6.07 10.08 -8.48
N GLU A 11 4.83 9.61 -8.70
CA GLU A 11 3.69 10.51 -8.96
C GLU A 11 2.64 10.42 -7.84
N ILE A 12 2.04 9.25 -7.64
CA ILE A 12 0.92 9.08 -6.69
C ILE A 12 1.24 7.99 -5.68
N THR A 13 1.17 8.31 -4.40
CA THR A 13 1.37 7.32 -3.33
C THR A 13 0.17 7.32 -2.40
N PHE A 14 -0.38 6.14 -2.12
CA PHE A 14 -1.47 5.94 -1.17
C PHE A 14 -0.99 5.19 0.06
N TRP A 15 -1.63 5.44 1.20
CA TRP A 15 -1.40 4.73 2.45
C TRP A 15 -2.72 4.30 3.10
N GLY A 16 -2.69 3.23 3.87
CA GLY A 16 -3.84 2.79 4.65
C GLY A 16 -3.42 1.95 5.84
N PHE A 17 -4.22 1.97 6.91
CA PHE A 17 -4.05 1.11 8.07
C PHE A 17 -4.19 -0.36 7.71
N LEU A 18 -3.45 -1.22 8.40
CA LEU A 18 -3.60 -2.66 8.33
C LEU A 18 -4.18 -3.19 9.63
N LYS A 19 -5.26 -3.97 9.52
CA LYS A 19 -5.83 -4.72 10.64
C LYS A 19 -5.91 -6.19 10.25
N ALA A 20 -5.25 -7.05 11.02
CA ALA A 20 -5.14 -8.48 10.71
C ALA A 20 -4.61 -8.80 9.28
N GLY A 21 -3.75 -7.93 8.73
CA GLY A 21 -3.18 -8.08 7.38
C GLY A 21 -4.08 -7.57 6.25
N ILE A 22 -5.23 -6.97 6.57
CA ILE A 22 -6.19 -6.41 5.61
C ILE A 22 -6.12 -4.89 5.66
N VAL A 23 -6.17 -4.22 4.51
CA VAL A 23 -6.22 -2.75 4.44
C VAL A 23 -7.55 -2.24 5.01
N HIS A 24 -7.51 -1.14 5.77
CA HIS A 24 -8.65 -0.49 6.43
C HIS A 24 -8.77 1.00 6.04
N GLY A 25 -8.09 1.42 4.97
CA GLY A 25 -8.09 2.82 4.52
C GLY A 25 -7.45 3.75 5.56
N THR A 26 -7.94 4.99 5.65
CA THR A 26 -7.51 5.97 6.67
C THR A 26 -8.24 5.82 8.01
N ASN A 27 -9.17 4.87 8.13
CA ASN A 27 -9.86 4.57 9.38
C ASN A 27 -9.46 3.17 9.90
N GLY A 28 -8.53 3.12 10.85
CA GLY A 28 -8.06 1.85 11.43
C GLY A 28 -9.09 1.08 12.28
N ASN A 29 -10.31 1.61 12.46
CA ASN A 29 -11.35 0.99 13.27
C ASN A 29 -12.75 1.12 12.64
N LEU A 30 -12.90 0.61 11.41
CA LEU A 30 -14.20 0.44 10.77
C LEU A 30 -15.11 -0.50 11.57
N VAL A 31 -16.40 -0.18 11.60
CA VAL A 31 -17.49 -1.03 12.09
C VAL A 31 -18.46 -1.37 10.96
N ASP A 32 -19.41 -2.27 11.21
CA ASP A 32 -20.44 -2.70 10.25
C ASP A 32 -21.16 -1.50 9.62
N GLY A 33 -21.29 -1.53 8.30
CA GLY A 33 -21.89 -0.48 7.48
C GLY A 33 -20.96 0.69 7.15
N GLN A 34 -19.70 0.68 7.61
CA GLN A 34 -18.73 1.74 7.31
C GLN A 34 -17.74 1.35 6.22
N ASP A 35 -17.29 2.38 5.50
CA ASP A 35 -16.26 2.31 4.49
C ASP A 35 -15.11 3.30 4.74
N SER A 36 -13.93 3.02 4.18
CA SER A 36 -12.79 3.94 4.17
C SER A 36 -11.87 3.68 2.98
N ALA A 37 -11.55 4.75 2.25
CA ALA A 37 -10.54 4.77 1.21
C ALA A 37 -9.14 4.92 1.78
N MET A 38 -8.12 4.53 1.01
CA MET A 38 -6.73 4.88 1.31
C MET A 38 -6.49 6.39 1.21
N GLY A 39 -5.60 6.92 2.05
CA GLY A 39 -5.20 8.31 2.02
C GLY A 39 -4.11 8.55 1.01
N GLN A 40 -4.11 9.70 0.34
CA GLN A 40 -3.04 10.08 -0.59
C GLN A 40 -1.92 10.84 0.14
N LEU A 41 -0.66 10.47 -0.14
CA LEU A 41 0.52 11.24 0.23
C LEU A 41 0.91 12.15 -0.93
N LEU A 42 1.09 13.43 -0.62
CA LEU A 42 1.48 14.45 -1.59
C LEU A 42 2.97 14.76 -1.49
N GLY A 43 3.59 15.05 -2.64
CA GLY A 43 4.98 15.49 -2.70
C GLY A 43 6.00 14.41 -2.31
N VAL A 44 5.69 13.14 -2.55
CA VAL A 44 6.63 12.04 -2.32
C VAL A 44 7.76 12.14 -3.36
N SER A 45 9.00 12.33 -2.89
CA SER A 45 10.18 12.43 -3.76
C SER A 45 11.02 11.16 -3.77
N ASP A 46 10.94 10.36 -2.72
CA ASP A 46 11.65 9.09 -2.58
C ASP A 46 10.84 8.15 -1.68
N LEU A 47 10.71 6.90 -2.11
CA LEU A 47 10.11 5.81 -1.38
C LEU A 47 10.90 4.55 -1.69
N GLY A 48 11.80 4.19 -0.80
CA GLY A 48 12.67 3.03 -0.96
C GLY A 48 12.60 2.12 0.26
N LEU A 49 12.51 0.82 0.01
CA LEU A 49 12.77 -0.21 1.02
C LEU A 49 13.90 -1.10 0.51
N ALA A 50 15.08 -0.98 1.11
CA ALA A 50 16.20 -1.85 0.76
C ALA A 50 15.99 -3.23 1.41
N LEU A 51 16.09 -4.28 0.60
CA LEU A 51 16.24 -5.63 1.13
C LEU A 51 17.67 -5.76 1.67
N PRO A 52 17.85 -6.27 2.89
CA PRO A 52 19.18 -6.49 3.43
C PRO A 52 19.91 -7.51 2.57
N GLU A 53 21.14 -7.21 2.18
CA GLU A 53 21.99 -8.15 1.46
C GLU A 53 22.32 -9.36 2.35
N GLY A 54 22.37 -10.55 1.75
CA GLY A 54 22.83 -11.75 2.44
C GLY A 54 24.27 -11.53 2.90
N ARG A 55 24.55 -11.81 4.18
CA ARG A 55 25.94 -11.74 4.68
C ARG A 55 26.64 -13.04 4.35
N THR A 56 27.56 -13.00 3.38
CA THR A 56 28.53 -14.07 3.17
C THR A 56 29.68 -13.89 4.15
N ILE A 57 29.96 -14.93 4.93
CA ILE A 57 31.21 -15.00 5.70
C ILE A 57 32.11 -15.97 4.94
N ASP A 58 33.11 -15.43 4.27
CA ASP A 58 34.17 -16.24 3.66
C ASP A 58 35.13 -16.70 4.75
N ILE A 59 35.22 -18.01 4.95
CA ILE A 59 36.19 -18.61 5.88
C ILE A 59 37.51 -18.75 5.11
N GLY A 60 38.43 -17.79 5.32
CA GLY A 60 39.77 -17.85 4.74
C GLY A 60 40.63 -18.93 5.40
N GLY A 61 41.08 -19.92 4.62
CA GLY A 61 42.04 -20.94 5.02
C GLY A 61 42.63 -21.64 3.80
N ASP A 62 43.95 -21.87 3.80
CA ASP A 62 44.65 -22.50 2.69
C ASP A 62 44.19 -23.95 2.48
N ASN A 63 43.89 -24.25 1.22
CA ASN A 63 43.44 -25.52 0.63
C ASN A 63 41.97 -25.94 0.82
N SER A 64 41.27 -25.81 -0.31
CA SER A 64 39.89 -26.22 -0.66
C SER A 64 38.81 -25.25 -0.19
N ASN A 65 38.14 -24.65 -1.17
CA ASN A 65 36.92 -23.87 -1.00
C ASN A 65 35.87 -24.73 -0.30
N ARG A 66 35.66 -24.53 1.01
CA ARG A 66 34.74 -25.31 1.85
C ARG A 66 33.54 -24.47 2.25
N GLY A 67 32.67 -24.19 1.29
CA GLY A 67 31.29 -23.73 1.48
C GLY A 67 31.14 -22.32 2.05
N SER A 68 30.22 -21.55 1.48
CA SER A 68 29.73 -20.33 2.11
C SER A 68 28.67 -20.69 3.17
N ILE A 69 28.74 -20.06 4.33
CA ILE A 69 27.63 -20.05 5.30
C ILE A 69 26.92 -18.71 5.11
N GLU A 70 25.78 -18.75 4.44
CA GLU A 70 24.87 -17.61 4.36
C GLU A 70 24.02 -17.58 5.62
N LEU A 71 24.30 -16.62 6.50
CA LEU A 71 23.45 -16.38 7.67
C LEU A 71 22.32 -15.42 7.25
N PRO A 72 21.06 -15.70 7.62
CA PRO A 72 19.98 -14.78 7.33
C PRO A 72 20.28 -13.43 8.00
N PRO A 73 20.09 -12.31 7.29
CA PRO A 73 20.37 -10.99 7.86
C PRO A 73 19.54 -10.75 9.11
N ASN A 74 20.17 -10.24 10.17
CA ASN A 74 19.52 -9.86 11.43
C ASN A 74 18.83 -8.48 11.36
N ALA A 75 18.96 -7.78 10.24
CA ALA A 75 18.37 -6.48 10.01
C ALA A 75 17.03 -6.62 9.28
N SER A 76 15.98 -6.01 9.81
CA SER A 76 14.73 -5.86 9.06
C SER A 76 14.96 -4.97 7.84
N PRO A 77 14.33 -5.28 6.68
CA PRO A 77 14.28 -4.38 5.54
C PRO A 77 13.84 -3.00 5.99
N SER A 78 14.62 -1.98 5.65
CA SER A 78 14.30 -0.61 6.03
C SER A 78 14.75 0.37 4.95
N GLY A 79 14.15 1.54 4.97
CA GLY A 79 14.51 2.63 4.09
C GLY A 79 13.82 3.91 4.50
N GLN A 80 13.54 4.75 3.52
CA GLN A 80 13.08 6.11 3.76
C GLN A 80 11.90 6.46 2.86
N LEU A 81 11.03 7.29 3.42
CA LEU A 81 10.00 8.03 2.70
C LEU A 81 10.28 9.52 2.91
N LEU A 82 10.48 10.21 1.81
CA LEU A 82 10.67 11.65 1.79
C LEU A 82 9.45 12.32 1.17
N THR A 83 8.86 13.24 1.92
CA THR A 83 7.77 14.08 1.44
C THR A 83 8.16 15.56 1.52
N THR A 84 7.73 16.34 0.53
CA THR A 84 7.88 17.81 0.55
C THR A 84 6.73 18.51 1.27
N VAL A 85 5.59 17.81 1.42
CA VAL A 85 4.40 18.29 2.13
C VAL A 85 4.32 17.61 3.49
N ASN A 86 4.03 18.39 4.54
CA ASN A 86 3.71 17.84 5.86
C ASN A 86 2.24 17.42 5.88
N ASN A 87 1.97 16.14 6.09
CA ASN A 87 0.62 15.62 6.23
C ASN A 87 0.40 15.21 7.69
N PRO A 88 -0.25 16.06 8.52
CA PRO A 88 -0.44 15.78 9.95
C PRO A 88 -1.27 14.52 10.18
N THR A 89 -2.24 14.22 9.31
CA THR A 89 -3.06 12.99 9.34
C THR A 89 -2.21 11.74 9.19
N PHE A 90 -1.29 11.74 8.22
CA PHE A 90 -0.36 10.63 8.04
C PHE A 90 0.62 10.49 9.22
N VAL A 91 1.15 11.61 9.72
CA VAL A 91 2.12 11.59 10.85
C VAL A 91 1.44 11.09 12.13
N ALA A 92 0.25 11.59 12.44
CA ALA A 92 -0.55 11.13 13.57
C ALA A 92 -0.88 9.63 13.42
N ALA A 93 -1.33 9.21 12.24
CA ALA A 93 -1.61 7.81 11.93
C ALA A 93 -0.38 6.90 12.13
N ALA A 94 0.79 7.31 11.63
CA ALA A 94 2.03 6.55 11.74
C ALA A 94 2.47 6.34 13.21
N GLN A 95 2.21 7.32 14.08
CA GLN A 95 2.57 7.27 15.50
C GLN A 95 1.46 6.74 16.41
N GLY A 96 0.27 6.44 15.88
CA GLY A 96 -0.91 6.13 16.70
C GLY A 96 -1.40 7.32 17.53
N GLY A 97 -1.09 8.55 17.10
CA GLY A 97 -1.47 9.79 17.74
C GLY A 97 -2.85 10.29 17.33
N LEU A 98 -3.36 11.28 18.06
CA LEU A 98 -4.61 11.97 17.76
C LEU A 98 -4.32 13.34 17.14
N ILE A 99 -5.24 13.79 16.28
CA ILE A 99 -5.34 15.19 15.85
C ILE A 99 -6.45 15.83 16.66
N SER A 100 -6.15 16.94 17.33
CA SER A 100 -7.16 17.79 17.96
C SER A 100 -7.36 19.02 17.09
N THR A 101 -8.61 19.37 16.82
CA THR A 101 -8.93 20.61 16.12
C THR A 101 -9.45 21.62 17.15
N GLU A 102 -8.72 22.70 17.36
CA GLU A 102 -9.11 23.80 18.26
C GLU A 102 -9.33 25.05 17.41
N ASP A 103 -10.56 25.58 17.38
CA ASP A 103 -10.93 26.77 16.60
C ASP A 103 -10.45 26.77 15.13
N GLY A 104 -10.44 25.58 14.50
CA GLY A 104 -10.00 25.39 13.11
C GLY A 104 -8.48 25.25 12.93
N LEU A 105 -7.73 25.15 14.01
CA LEU A 105 -6.31 24.80 14.02
C LEU A 105 -6.15 23.31 14.30
N ASP A 106 -5.53 22.59 13.37
CA ASP A 106 -5.19 21.19 13.57
C ASP A 106 -3.87 21.06 14.36
N LEU A 107 -3.99 20.56 15.58
CA LEU A 107 -2.91 20.28 16.49
C LEU A 107 -2.66 18.77 16.48
N TYR A 108 -1.46 18.36 16.08
CA TYR A 108 -1.05 16.97 16.12
C TYR A 108 0.15 16.80 17.05
N LEU A 109 0.09 15.77 17.89
CA LEU A 109 1.13 15.50 18.88
C LEU A 109 2.29 14.75 18.21
N GLN A 110 3.49 15.30 18.30
CA GLN A 110 4.73 14.62 17.92
C GLN A 110 5.51 14.19 19.17
N GLY A 111 6.26 13.08 19.06
CA GLY A 111 7.16 12.64 20.12
C GLY A 111 6.48 11.89 21.27
N VAL A 112 5.34 11.23 20.98
CA VAL A 112 4.67 10.33 21.93
C VAL A 112 5.68 9.27 22.41
N PRO A 113 5.91 9.12 23.73
CA PRO A 113 6.83 8.10 24.24
C PRO A 113 6.29 6.71 23.93
N CYS A 114 7.14 5.83 23.40
CA CYS A 114 6.78 4.46 22.99
C CYS A 114 5.60 4.42 22.01
N PRO A 115 5.71 5.02 20.81
CA PRO A 115 4.61 4.97 19.85
C PRO A 115 4.36 3.51 19.44
N ASP A 116 3.11 3.08 19.58
CA ASP A 116 2.62 1.82 19.03
C ASP A 116 2.59 1.95 17.51
N ASN A 117 3.77 1.83 16.87
CA ASN A 117 3.92 2.01 15.43
C ASN A 117 2.88 1.15 14.70
N VAL A 118 1.90 1.81 14.10
CA VAL A 118 0.73 1.16 13.52
C VAL A 118 1.15 0.55 12.19
N PRO A 119 0.79 -0.71 11.89
CA PRO A 119 1.10 -1.30 10.60
C PRO A 119 0.27 -0.62 9.50
N LEU A 120 0.96 -0.23 8.43
CA LEU A 120 0.38 0.41 7.25
C LEU A 120 0.69 -0.40 5.99
N THR A 121 -0.17 -0.28 4.98
CA THR A 121 0.14 -0.64 3.59
C THR A 121 0.35 0.63 2.79
N ILE A 122 1.27 0.60 1.83
CA ILE A 122 1.55 1.72 0.94
C ILE A 122 1.45 1.22 -0.50
N ILE A 123 0.70 1.92 -1.34
CA ILE A 123 0.66 1.70 -2.79
C ILE A 123 1.41 2.84 -3.45
N HIS A 124 2.45 2.49 -4.19
CA HIS A 124 3.27 3.42 -4.92
C HIS A 124 2.97 3.31 -6.41
N ASN A 125 2.66 4.44 -7.05
CA ASN A 125 2.38 4.56 -8.47
C ASN A 125 3.43 5.48 -9.10
N ALA A 126 4.21 4.93 -10.02
CA ALA A 126 5.21 5.64 -10.80
C ALA A 126 4.83 5.62 -12.28
N PRO A 127 4.89 6.74 -13.02
CA PRO A 127 4.69 6.75 -14.46
C PRO A 127 5.64 5.79 -15.14
N ALA A 128 5.13 4.97 -16.06
CA ALA A 128 5.91 3.98 -16.77
C ALA A 128 5.56 3.91 -18.26
N GLN A 129 6.51 3.46 -19.06
CA GLN A 129 6.33 3.15 -20.48
C GLN A 129 6.56 1.67 -20.70
N ARG A 130 5.66 1.03 -21.43
CA ARG A 130 5.77 -0.38 -21.79
C ARG A 130 6.91 -0.59 -22.79
N GLN A 131 7.65 -1.68 -22.63
CA GLN A 131 8.84 -2.03 -23.43
C GLN A 131 8.65 -3.31 -24.26
N ASP A 132 7.44 -3.85 -24.29
CA ASP A 132 7.12 -5.02 -25.12
C ASP A 132 7.18 -4.65 -26.62
N ALA A 133 7.67 -5.57 -27.46
CA ALA A 133 7.77 -5.36 -28.90
C ALA A 133 6.40 -4.96 -29.51
N GLY A 134 6.36 -3.80 -30.19
CA GLY A 134 5.13 -3.24 -30.76
C GLY A 134 4.35 -2.29 -29.84
N PHE A 135 4.76 -2.12 -28.58
CA PHE A 135 4.04 -1.32 -27.57
C PHE A 135 4.92 -0.27 -26.86
N LEU A 136 6.04 0.12 -27.47
CA LEU A 136 7.04 1.06 -26.93
C LEU A 136 6.50 2.47 -26.59
N THR A 137 5.26 2.77 -26.95
CA THR A 137 4.60 4.06 -26.74
C THR A 137 3.43 3.99 -25.77
N GLU A 138 3.08 2.81 -25.26
CA GLU A 138 2.00 2.69 -24.28
C GLU A 138 2.48 3.21 -22.92
N THR A 139 1.92 4.36 -22.52
CA THR A 139 2.09 4.95 -21.20
C THR A 139 1.16 4.27 -20.20
N GLY A 140 1.64 4.10 -18.99
CA GLY A 140 0.86 3.62 -17.86
C GLY A 140 1.65 3.85 -16.58
N TYR A 141 1.55 2.90 -15.67
CA TYR A 141 2.04 3.01 -14.31
C TYR A 141 2.74 1.74 -13.88
N GLU A 142 3.92 1.90 -13.28
CA GLU A 142 4.51 0.91 -12.40
C GLU A 142 3.86 1.03 -11.03
N ILE A 143 3.34 -0.11 -10.55
CA ILE A 143 2.70 -0.22 -9.25
C ILE A 143 3.57 -1.11 -8.37
N THR A 144 3.89 -0.59 -7.18
CA THR A 144 4.52 -1.36 -6.11
C THR A 144 3.66 -1.25 -4.85
N ILE A 145 3.31 -2.39 -4.24
CA ILE A 145 2.49 -2.43 -3.02
C ILE A 145 3.34 -2.96 -1.87
N TYR A 146 3.59 -2.12 -0.88
CA TYR A 146 4.26 -2.51 0.35
C TYR A 146 3.24 -3.09 1.33
N LEU A 147 3.38 -4.38 1.63
CA LEU A 147 2.35 -5.17 2.29
C LEU A 147 2.20 -4.86 3.77
N PHE A 148 3.32 -4.69 4.46
CA PHE A 148 3.36 -4.39 5.89
C PHE A 148 4.56 -3.49 6.15
N VAL A 149 4.29 -2.22 6.43
CA VAL A 149 5.30 -1.26 6.83
C VAL A 149 4.97 -0.59 8.14
N LYS A 150 6.00 -0.25 8.91
CA LYS A 150 5.92 0.65 10.05
C LYS A 150 6.64 1.93 9.68
N VAL A 151 6.02 3.07 9.95
CA VAL A 151 6.54 4.38 9.60
C VAL A 151 6.88 5.14 10.87
N GLN A 152 8.09 5.70 10.94
CA GLN A 152 8.54 6.53 12.06
C GLN A 152 8.98 7.89 11.53
N PRO A 153 8.33 9.00 11.92
CA PRO A 153 8.79 10.32 11.51
C PRO A 153 10.16 10.60 12.16
N ARG A 154 11.11 11.07 11.35
CA ARG A 154 12.45 11.50 11.81
C ARG A 154 12.55 13.02 12.00
N GLY A 155 11.49 13.75 11.63
CA GLY A 155 11.46 15.21 11.67
C GLY A 155 12.02 15.84 10.38
N ARG A 156 12.35 17.13 10.48
CA ARG A 156 12.87 17.94 9.39
C ARG A 156 14.40 17.90 9.41
N ASN A 157 15.03 17.61 8.26
CA ASN A 157 16.49 17.48 8.19
C ASN A 157 17.23 18.84 8.14
N ASN A 158 16.55 19.94 7.78
CA ASN A 158 17.16 21.26 7.63
C ASN A 158 16.16 22.40 7.84
N ILE A 159 16.55 23.43 8.60
CA ILE A 159 15.83 24.72 8.70
C ILE A 159 16.66 25.75 7.92
N GLN A 160 16.75 25.58 6.60
CA GLN A 160 17.44 26.56 5.75
C GLN A 160 16.39 27.30 4.91
N ASP A 161 16.49 28.63 4.87
CA ASP A 161 15.51 29.54 4.25
C ASP A 161 15.45 29.49 2.72
N SER A 162 16.32 28.72 2.05
CA SER A 162 16.43 28.66 0.59
C SER A 162 16.22 27.28 -0.04
N GLN A 163 15.98 26.23 0.76
CA GLN A 163 15.71 24.89 0.26
C GLN A 163 14.30 24.43 0.65
N ASN A 164 13.65 23.68 -0.24
CA ASN A 164 12.39 23.03 0.07
C ASN A 164 12.56 22.13 1.29
N ALA A 165 11.74 22.36 2.31
CA ALA A 165 11.73 21.52 3.50
C ALA A 165 11.37 20.08 3.12
N GLN A 166 12.16 19.12 3.60
CA GLN A 166 11.87 17.69 3.44
C GLN A 166 11.48 17.10 4.79
N TYR A 167 10.35 16.40 4.80
CA TYR A 167 9.86 15.64 5.95
C TYR A 167 10.26 14.18 5.74
N THR A 168 11.18 13.72 6.57
CA THR A 168 11.75 12.37 6.42
C THR A 168 11.08 11.40 7.38
N HIS A 169 10.69 10.25 6.85
CA HIS A 169 10.16 9.14 7.62
C HIS A 169 11.04 7.92 7.41
N ARG A 170 11.36 7.20 8.49
CA ARG A 170 11.95 5.86 8.40
C ARG A 170 10.84 4.88 8.14
N ILE A 171 11.01 4.04 7.13
CA ILE A 171 10.11 2.91 6.86
C ILE A 171 10.82 1.62 7.24
N VAL A 172 10.13 0.75 7.95
CA VAL A 172 10.58 -0.61 8.26
C VAL A 172 9.55 -1.60 7.74
N GLY A 173 9.96 -2.44 6.81
CA GLY A 173 9.12 -3.47 6.21
C GLY A 173 9.15 -4.75 7.03
N ASN A 174 8.00 -5.40 7.15
CA ASN A 174 7.88 -6.75 7.69
C ASN A 174 7.32 -7.70 6.63
N TYR A 175 7.61 -8.99 6.81
CA TYR A 175 7.03 -10.04 5.99
C TYR A 175 5.55 -10.21 6.33
N ALA A 176 4.69 -10.12 5.33
CA ALA A 176 3.29 -10.50 5.39
C ALA A 176 3.10 -11.90 4.80
N ASP A 177 2.09 -12.63 5.30
CA ASP A 177 1.63 -13.93 4.80
C ASP A 177 0.32 -13.82 4.00
N LYS A 178 -0.25 -12.61 3.91
CA LYS A 178 -1.45 -12.28 3.14
C LYS A 178 -1.25 -11.02 2.31
N LEU A 179 -2.02 -10.92 1.24
CA LEU A 179 -2.19 -9.71 0.45
C LEU A 179 -3.12 -8.74 1.20
N PRO A 180 -3.08 -7.42 0.92
CA PRO A 180 -3.87 -6.44 1.67
C PRO A 180 -5.38 -6.61 1.50
N TRP A 181 -5.81 -7.40 0.51
CA TRP A 181 -7.20 -7.81 0.29
C TRP A 181 -7.54 -9.19 0.88
N GLY A 182 -6.70 -9.72 1.78
CA GLY A 182 -6.99 -10.92 2.58
C GLY A 182 -6.59 -12.26 1.97
N GLU A 183 -6.24 -12.30 0.68
CA GLU A 183 -5.76 -13.52 0.01
C GLU A 183 -4.44 -14.01 0.62
N LEU A 184 -4.35 -15.29 0.95
CA LEU A 184 -3.12 -15.89 1.46
C LEU A 184 -2.04 -15.91 0.37
N LEU A 185 -0.82 -15.56 0.73
CA LEU A 185 0.34 -15.81 -0.12
C LEU A 185 0.59 -17.32 -0.17
N THR A 186 0.03 -17.96 -1.19
CA THR A 186 0.32 -19.36 -1.49
C THR A 186 1.79 -19.52 -1.88
N ALA A 187 2.31 -20.74 -1.79
CA ALA A 187 3.73 -21.03 -2.00
C ALA A 187 4.22 -20.44 -3.34
N VAL A 188 5.00 -19.36 -3.27
CA VAL A 188 5.84 -18.94 -4.38
C VAL A 188 6.93 -20.00 -4.58
N LYS A 189 7.60 -19.98 -5.74
CA LYS A 189 8.69 -20.91 -6.06
C LYS A 189 9.62 -21.09 -4.84
N PHE A 190 10.01 -22.34 -4.57
CA PHE A 190 10.82 -22.73 -3.40
C PHE A 190 10.10 -22.71 -2.03
N GLY A 191 8.77 -22.80 -2.01
CA GLY A 191 8.00 -23.04 -0.79
C GLY A 191 7.95 -21.86 0.17
N LYS A 192 8.29 -20.64 -0.28
CA LYS A 192 8.15 -19.43 0.53
C LYS A 192 6.69 -18.98 0.50
N THR A 193 6.17 -18.54 1.63
CA THR A 193 4.76 -18.14 1.81
C THR A 193 4.62 -16.72 2.36
N ARG A 194 5.69 -15.93 2.30
CA ARG A 194 5.73 -14.58 2.83
C ARG A 194 6.51 -13.64 1.93
N ALA A 195 6.06 -12.40 1.84
CA ALA A 195 6.68 -11.34 1.06
C ALA A 195 6.57 -10.00 1.80
N ILE A 196 7.40 -9.04 1.41
CA ILE A 196 7.37 -7.67 1.97
C ILE A 196 6.60 -6.72 1.04
N GLN A 197 6.65 -6.99 -0.27
CA GLN A 197 6.02 -6.17 -1.29
C GLN A 197 5.49 -7.02 -2.45
N ILE A 198 4.53 -6.45 -3.18
CA ILE A 198 4.07 -6.92 -4.49
C ILE A 198 4.65 -5.99 -5.55
N GLY A 199 5.17 -6.56 -6.63
CA GLY A 199 5.65 -5.81 -7.79
C GLY A 199 7.18 -5.75 -7.90
N PRO A 200 7.69 -4.95 -8.85
CA PRO A 200 6.92 -4.00 -9.67
C PRO A 200 6.04 -4.70 -10.73
N PHE A 201 4.85 -4.14 -11.01
CA PHE A 201 3.99 -4.59 -12.12
C PHE A 201 3.34 -3.41 -12.86
N PHE A 202 2.97 -3.63 -14.13
CA PHE A 202 2.40 -2.59 -14.98
C PHE A 202 0.86 -2.53 -14.88
N SER A 203 0.34 -1.31 -14.84
CA SER A 203 -1.08 -0.97 -14.88
C SER A 203 -1.30 0.17 -15.88
N ASP A 204 -2.42 0.19 -16.60
CA ASP A 204 -2.68 1.25 -17.59
C ASP A 204 -3.03 2.58 -16.89
N PHE A 205 -3.51 2.51 -15.64
CA PHE A 205 -3.89 3.64 -14.79
C PHE A 205 -3.32 3.47 -13.36
N PRO A 206 -3.21 4.56 -12.57
CA PRO A 206 -2.91 4.48 -11.14
C PRO A 206 -3.91 3.59 -10.39
N MET A 207 -3.47 3.03 -9.26
CA MET A 207 -4.27 2.13 -8.44
C MET A 207 -4.39 2.61 -6.99
N THR A 208 -5.54 2.30 -6.39
CA THR A 208 -5.81 2.53 -4.96
C THR A 208 -6.75 1.44 -4.41
N MET A 209 -6.99 1.46 -3.10
CA MET A 209 -7.90 0.53 -2.43
C MET A 209 -8.95 1.28 -1.59
N HIS A 210 -10.10 0.62 -1.43
CA HIS A 210 -11.18 1.01 -0.55
C HIS A 210 -11.63 -0.20 0.27
N THR A 211 -11.91 -0.02 1.55
CA THR A 211 -12.44 -1.08 2.43
C THR A 211 -13.85 -0.78 2.87
N TYR A 212 -14.73 -1.77 2.85
CA TYR A 212 -16.09 -1.69 3.37
C TYR A 212 -16.37 -2.87 4.30
N ILE A 213 -17.06 -2.64 5.42
CA ILE A 213 -17.55 -3.71 6.29
C ILE A 213 -19.06 -3.81 6.11
N GLY A 214 -19.54 -4.98 5.69
CA GLY A 214 -20.97 -5.23 5.52
C GLY A 214 -21.75 -5.10 6.82
N ASP A 215 -23.02 -4.70 6.70
CA ASP A 215 -23.98 -4.63 7.81
C ASP A 215 -25.06 -5.72 7.76
N GLY A 216 -25.08 -6.53 6.70
CA GLY A 216 -26.08 -7.58 6.48
C GLY A 216 -27.45 -7.08 6.02
N SER A 217 -27.58 -5.79 5.71
CA SER A 217 -28.81 -5.21 5.15
C SER A 217 -28.93 -5.45 3.63
N ILE A 218 -30.10 -5.22 3.07
CA ILE A 218 -30.34 -5.38 1.63
C ILE A 218 -29.98 -4.09 0.89
N GLY A 219 -29.29 -4.22 -0.25
CA GLY A 219 -28.97 -3.10 -1.14
C GLY A 219 -27.75 -2.30 -0.70
N GLN A 220 -26.76 -2.99 -0.12
CA GLN A 220 -25.51 -2.36 0.33
C GLN A 220 -24.72 -1.81 -0.87
N SER A 221 -24.16 -0.62 -0.70
CA SER A 221 -23.34 0.03 -1.72
C SER A 221 -22.26 0.90 -1.08
N VAL A 222 -21.18 1.13 -1.84
CA VAL A 222 -20.00 1.88 -1.40
C VAL A 222 -19.68 2.93 -2.45
N THR A 223 -19.46 4.16 -2.00
CA THR A 223 -19.01 5.24 -2.87
C THR A 223 -17.49 5.35 -2.80
N LEU A 224 -16.82 5.06 -3.91
CA LEU A 224 -15.38 5.12 -4.02
C LEU A 224 -14.87 6.57 -4.03
N ALA A 225 -13.68 6.78 -3.46
CA ALA A 225 -13.04 8.10 -3.40
C ALA A 225 -12.59 8.62 -4.78
N HIS A 226 -12.30 7.70 -5.72
CA HIS A 226 -11.99 8.04 -7.10
C HIS A 226 -12.89 7.22 -8.03
N THR A 227 -13.30 7.83 -9.15
CA THR A 227 -14.06 7.14 -10.19
C THR A 227 -13.16 6.09 -10.86
N PRO A 228 -13.57 4.81 -10.89
CA PRO A 228 -12.82 3.79 -11.60
C PRO A 228 -12.62 4.11 -13.09
N ALA A 229 -11.49 3.66 -13.65
CA ALA A 229 -11.18 3.85 -15.07
C ALA A 229 -12.17 3.13 -16.01
N GLY A 230 -12.88 2.14 -15.49
CA GLY A 230 -14.01 1.53 -16.14
C GLY A 230 -14.78 0.60 -15.20
N THR A 231 -15.69 -0.18 -15.76
CA THR A 231 -16.64 -1.02 -15.01
C THR A 231 -16.36 -2.51 -15.17
N THR A 232 -15.16 -2.90 -15.62
CA THR A 232 -14.80 -4.31 -15.80
C THR A 232 -14.11 -4.90 -14.57
N ALA A 233 -14.07 -6.23 -14.47
CA ALA A 233 -13.34 -6.94 -13.42
C ALA A 233 -11.80 -6.77 -13.49
N ALA A 234 -11.29 -6.18 -14.58
CA ALA A 234 -9.87 -5.82 -14.73
C ALA A 234 -9.56 -4.43 -14.15
N GLU A 235 -10.56 -3.55 -14.07
CA GLU A 235 -10.43 -2.19 -13.57
C GLU A 235 -10.90 -2.08 -12.11
N VAL A 236 -11.91 -2.85 -11.71
CA VAL A 236 -12.43 -2.92 -10.34
C VAL A 236 -12.51 -4.36 -9.89
N ARG A 237 -11.78 -4.71 -8.83
CA ARG A 237 -11.78 -6.04 -8.21
C ARG A 237 -12.28 -5.92 -6.78
N VAL A 238 -13.28 -6.72 -6.41
CA VAL A 238 -13.75 -6.81 -5.02
C VAL A 238 -13.34 -8.17 -4.45
N TYR A 239 -12.83 -8.16 -3.22
CA TYR A 239 -12.47 -9.37 -2.49
C TYR A 239 -13.20 -9.40 -1.16
N ASN A 240 -13.73 -10.57 -0.79
CA ASN A 240 -14.06 -10.85 0.61
C ASN A 240 -12.74 -11.06 1.35
N ALA A 241 -12.33 -10.09 2.14
CA ALA A 241 -11.03 -10.07 2.78
C ALA A 241 -10.92 -11.01 3.99
N ASN A 242 -12.04 -11.45 4.57
CA ASN A 242 -12.02 -12.49 5.61
C ASN A 242 -11.55 -13.84 5.04
N THR A 243 -11.95 -14.16 3.81
CA THR A 243 -11.65 -15.44 3.15
C THR A 243 -10.56 -15.34 2.09
N GLY A 244 -10.26 -14.13 1.62
CA GLY A 244 -9.38 -13.88 0.47
C GLY A 244 -10.03 -14.19 -0.88
N ALA A 245 -11.32 -14.53 -0.92
CA ALA A 245 -12.01 -14.90 -2.15
C ALA A 245 -12.32 -13.67 -3.01
N LYS A 246 -11.96 -13.74 -4.29
CA LYS A 246 -12.35 -12.73 -5.28
C LYS A 246 -13.84 -12.86 -5.60
N LYS A 247 -14.57 -11.75 -5.50
CA LYS A 247 -15.95 -11.63 -5.96
C LYS A 247 -16.00 -11.42 -7.47
N THR A 248 -17.09 -11.87 -8.09
CA THR A 248 -17.34 -11.83 -9.52
C THR A 248 -18.24 -10.67 -9.87
N ILE A 249 -17.81 -9.84 -10.81
CA ILE A 249 -18.64 -8.73 -11.30
C ILE A 249 -19.94 -9.24 -11.92
N THR A 250 -21.00 -8.44 -11.84
CA THR A 250 -22.42 -8.71 -12.18
C THR A 250 -23.10 -9.81 -11.37
N THR A 251 -22.36 -10.76 -10.81
CA THR A 251 -22.91 -11.82 -9.94
C THR A 251 -22.91 -11.40 -8.47
N ASP A 252 -21.78 -10.87 -8.00
CA ASP A 252 -21.61 -10.48 -6.59
C ASP A 252 -21.67 -8.96 -6.41
N TYR A 253 -21.26 -8.18 -7.42
CA TYR A 253 -21.30 -6.71 -7.38
C TYR A 253 -21.42 -6.10 -8.78
N THR A 254 -21.92 -4.87 -8.88
CA THR A 254 -21.89 -4.03 -10.08
C THR A 254 -21.20 -2.71 -9.81
N VAL A 255 -20.78 -2.01 -10.86
CA VAL A 255 -20.09 -0.72 -10.78
C VAL A 255 -20.80 0.27 -11.69
N ALA A 256 -21.15 1.44 -11.16
CA ALA A 256 -21.73 2.54 -11.92
C ALA A 256 -21.17 3.88 -11.41
N GLY A 257 -20.44 4.59 -12.28
CA GLY A 257 -19.68 5.77 -11.86
C GLY A 257 -18.67 5.40 -10.78
N ASN A 258 -18.69 6.12 -9.66
CA ASN A 258 -17.87 5.82 -8.48
C ASN A 258 -18.58 4.91 -7.45
N VAL A 259 -19.73 4.34 -7.76
CA VAL A 259 -20.48 3.50 -6.81
C VAL A 259 -20.31 2.02 -7.14
N VAL A 260 -19.95 1.23 -6.14
CA VAL A 260 -19.98 -0.24 -6.18
C VAL A 260 -21.22 -0.70 -5.43
N THR A 261 -22.12 -1.39 -6.11
CA THR A 261 -23.35 -1.95 -5.51
C THR A 261 -23.20 -3.45 -5.40
N PHE A 262 -23.42 -4.00 -4.20
CA PHE A 262 -23.40 -5.45 -4.02
C PHE A 262 -24.70 -6.06 -4.54
N VAL A 263 -24.57 -7.07 -5.39
CA VAL A 263 -25.70 -7.88 -5.89
C VAL A 263 -26.02 -8.98 -4.88
N THR A 264 -24.96 -9.57 -4.31
CA THR A 264 -25.05 -10.41 -3.13
C THR A 264 -24.55 -9.60 -1.94
N ASP A 265 -25.48 -9.12 -1.13
CA ASP A 265 -25.21 -8.27 0.02
C ASP A 265 -24.22 -8.93 1.01
N PRO A 266 -23.13 -8.25 1.40
CA PRO A 266 -22.19 -8.77 2.36
C PRO A 266 -22.85 -9.01 3.72
N ALA A 267 -22.45 -10.08 4.41
CA ALA A 267 -22.91 -10.33 5.77
C ALA A 267 -22.38 -9.26 6.74
N ALA A 268 -23.04 -9.11 7.90
CA ALA A 268 -22.54 -8.27 8.98
C ALA A 268 -21.10 -8.69 9.38
N GLY A 269 -20.18 -7.74 9.42
CA GLY A 269 -18.76 -7.97 9.71
C GLY A 269 -17.94 -8.54 8.54
N GLU A 270 -18.54 -8.77 7.37
CA GLU A 270 -17.82 -9.15 6.15
C GLU A 270 -17.01 -7.97 5.62
N GLN A 271 -15.69 -8.08 5.68
CA GLN A 271 -14.76 -7.09 5.16
C GLN A 271 -14.59 -7.30 3.67
N ASN A 272 -14.81 -6.23 2.91
CA ASN A 272 -14.68 -6.20 1.47
C ASN A 272 -13.61 -5.18 1.08
N VAL A 273 -12.57 -5.64 0.39
CA VAL A 273 -11.55 -4.77 -0.16
C VAL A 273 -11.80 -4.61 -1.66
N ILE A 274 -11.98 -3.36 -2.07
CA ILE A 274 -12.20 -2.94 -3.45
C ILE A 274 -10.88 -2.37 -3.95
N PHE A 275 -10.22 -3.10 -4.85
CA PHE A 275 -8.97 -2.72 -5.47
C PHE A 275 -9.24 -2.26 -6.91
N TYR A 276 -8.92 -1.01 -7.23
CA TYR A 276 -9.33 -0.43 -8.50
C TYR A 276 -8.32 0.55 -9.09
N GLN A 277 -8.42 0.67 -10.42
CA GLN A 277 -7.71 1.64 -11.25
C GLN A 277 -8.59 2.88 -11.43
N PHE A 278 -7.99 4.08 -11.49
CA PHE A 278 -8.73 5.33 -11.70
C PHE A 278 -7.97 6.24 -12.68
N PRO A 279 -8.64 7.05 -13.52
CA PRO A 279 -7.97 8.02 -14.37
C PRO A 279 -7.28 9.08 -13.50
N PRO A 280 -6.02 9.46 -13.76
CA PRO A 280 -5.38 10.55 -13.03
C PRO A 280 -6.15 11.86 -13.25
N ASP A 281 -6.27 12.66 -12.19
CA ASP A 281 -6.89 13.98 -12.28
C ASP A 281 -6.04 14.91 -13.17
N CYS A 282 -6.68 15.56 -14.15
CA CYS A 282 -6.03 16.44 -15.14
C CYS A 282 -5.48 17.74 -14.53
#